data_AF-A0A090RC35-F1
#
_entry.id   AF-A0A090RC35-F1
#
_cell.length_a   1.000
_cell.length_b   1.000
_cell.length_c   1.000
_cell.angle_alpha   90.00
_cell.angle_beta   90.00
_cell.angle_gamma   90.00
#
_symmetry.space_group_name_H-M   'P 1'
#
loop_
_entity.id
_entity.type
_entity.pdbx_description
1 polymer ?
#
loop_
_entity_poly.entity_id
_entity_poly.type
_entity_poly.pdbx_seq_one_letter_code
_entity_poly.pdbx_strand_id
1 'polypeptide(L)'
;MVVMEKQAEVAILKTQGMTSRQVLLVFMVQGASSGVVGAIIGGLLGTVLAMNLNSVLSVTGGSLIMAGGRLPVVIEPLQILIVIAGAILLSLLATVFPSYRAASVRPAEALRYE
;
A
#
# COMPACT_ATOMS: atom_id res chain seq x y z
N MET A 1 -6.28 -10.58 -1.05
CA MET A 1 -7.55 -10.61 -0.30
C MET A 1 -7.37 -11.53 0.90
N VAL A 2 -6.71 -11.06 1.96
CA VAL A 2 -6.28 -11.90 3.10
C VAL A 2 -7.29 -11.89 4.27
N VAL A 3 -8.15 -10.86 4.33
CA VAL A 3 -9.07 -10.66 5.47
C VAL A 3 -10.27 -11.62 5.46
N MET A 4 -10.68 -12.13 4.30
CA MET A 4 -11.71 -13.17 4.22
C MET A 4 -11.16 -14.55 4.62
N GLU A 5 -9.87 -14.80 4.38
CA GLU A 5 -9.18 -16.05 4.76
C GLU A 5 -8.83 -16.09 6.25
N LYS A 6 -8.63 -14.92 6.89
CA LYS A 6 -8.22 -14.80 8.31
C LYS A 6 -9.39 -14.69 9.30
N GLN A 7 -10.64 -14.94 8.88
CA GLN A 7 -11.81 -14.76 9.76
C GLN A 7 -11.82 -15.72 10.96
N ALA A 8 -11.38 -16.97 10.77
CA ALA A 8 -11.25 -17.96 11.83
C ALA A 8 -10.23 -17.54 12.90
N GLU A 9 -9.06 -17.05 12.50
CA GLU A 9 -8.03 -16.55 13.42
C GLU A 9 -8.54 -15.36 14.25
N VAL A 10 -9.27 -14.42 13.62
CA VAL A 10 -9.89 -13.29 14.33
C VAL A 10 -10.96 -13.77 15.31
N ALA A 11 -11.73 -14.80 14.95
CA ALA A 11 -12.73 -15.40 15.84
C ALA A 11 -12.07 -16.04 17.07
N ILE A 12 -10.98 -16.78 16.88
CA ILE A 12 -10.19 -17.39 17.99
C ILE A 12 -9.64 -16.30 18.92
N LEU A 13 -9.07 -15.23 18.38
CA LEU A 13 -8.54 -14.13 19.20
C LEU A 13 -9.66 -13.45 20.00
N LYS A 14 -10.85 -13.29 19.41
CA LYS A 14 -12.02 -12.74 20.11
C LYS A 14 -12.56 -13.67 21.20
N THR A 15 -12.53 -14.99 21.01
CA THR A 15 -12.93 -15.93 22.08
C THR A 15 -11.91 -15.97 23.21
N GLN A 16 -10.65 -15.65 22.93
CA GLN A 16 -9.60 -15.42 23.94
C GLN A 16 -9.70 -14.05 24.65
N GLY A 17 -10.68 -13.21 24.30
CA GLY A 17 -10.95 -11.94 24.98
C GLY A 17 -10.45 -10.68 24.26
N MET A 18 -9.92 -10.78 23.02
CA MET A 18 -9.62 -9.57 22.25
C MET A 18 -10.90 -8.81 21.89
N THR A 19 -10.86 -7.50 22.14
CA THR A 19 -11.92 -6.58 21.73
C THR A 19 -11.83 -6.27 20.23
N SER A 20 -12.96 -5.90 19.61
CA SER A 20 -13.00 -5.48 18.20
C SER A 20 -12.06 -4.30 17.91
N ARG A 21 -11.78 -3.44 18.90
CA ARG A 21 -10.81 -2.34 18.76
C ARG A 21 -9.38 -2.84 18.64
N GLN A 22 -9.00 -3.87 19.40
CA GLN A 22 -7.65 -4.45 19.30
C GLN A 22 -7.45 -5.14 17.95
N VAL A 23 -8.46 -5.86 17.47
CA VAL A 23 -8.43 -6.46 16.12
C VAL A 23 -8.24 -5.37 15.05
N LEU A 24 -9.01 -4.28 15.14
CA LEU A 24 -8.89 -3.15 14.21
C LEU A 24 -7.48 -2.55 14.22
N LEU A 25 -6.89 -2.34 15.40
CA LEU A 25 -5.54 -1.79 15.54
C LEU A 25 -4.47 -2.70 14.89
N VAL A 26 -4.57 -4.02 15.05
CA VAL A 26 -3.62 -4.97 14.43
C VAL A 26 -3.64 -4.84 12.90
N PHE A 27 -4.82 -4.85 12.28
CA PHE A 27 -4.93 -4.71 10.83
C PHE A 27 -4.51 -3.32 10.33
N MET A 28 -4.82 -2.27 11.09
CA MET A 28 -4.35 -0.91 10.80
C MET A 28 -2.82 -0.83 10.80
N VAL A 29 -2.15 -1.39 11.81
CA VAL A 29 -0.68 -1.41 11.89
C VAL A 29 -0.08 -2.25 10.77
N GLN A 30 -0.69 -3.39 10.42
CA GLN A 30 -0.23 -4.23 9.32
C GLN A 30 -0.34 -3.50 7.97
N GLY A 31 -1.47 -2.85 7.70
CA GLY A 31 -1.64 -2.08 6.47
C GLY A 31 -0.76 -0.83 6.43
N ALA A 32 -0.59 -0.13 7.56
CA ALA A 32 0.36 0.98 7.68
C ALA A 32 1.80 0.56 7.35
N SER A 33 2.24 -0.57 7.92
CA SER A 33 3.58 -1.12 7.68
C SER A 33 3.79 -1.44 6.20
N SER A 34 2.79 -2.10 5.59
CA SER A 34 2.81 -2.40 4.15
C SER A 34 2.84 -1.12 3.30
N GLY A 35 2.05 -0.11 3.65
CA GLY A 35 2.01 1.19 3.00
C GLY A 35 3.34 1.94 3.06
N VAL A 36 3.99 1.96 4.23
CA VAL A 36 5.30 2.60 4.41
C VAL A 36 6.36 1.90 3.58
N VAL A 37 6.44 0.57 3.64
CA VAL A 37 7.40 -0.21 2.85
C VAL A 37 7.16 0.01 1.35
N GLY A 38 5.90 -0.04 0.92
CA GLY A 38 5.52 0.22 -0.46
C GLY A 38 5.87 1.63 -0.93
N ALA A 39 5.66 2.65 -0.09
CA ALA A 39 5.96 4.04 -0.41
C ALA A 39 7.48 4.29 -0.52
N ILE A 40 8.29 3.68 0.35
CA ILE A 40 9.75 3.77 0.29
C ILE A 40 10.27 3.11 -0.99
N ILE A 41 9.85 1.87 -1.25
CA ILE A 41 10.27 1.12 -2.45
C ILE A 41 9.79 1.84 -3.71
N GLY A 42 8.54 2.28 -3.75
CA GLY A 42 7.97 3.02 -4.87
C GLY A 42 8.67 4.36 -5.11
N GLY A 43 9.01 5.10 -4.05
CA GLY A 43 9.75 6.35 -4.14
C GLY A 43 11.17 6.15 -4.68
N LEU A 44 11.89 5.12 -4.20
CA LEU A 44 13.21 4.77 -4.70
C LEU A 44 13.17 4.35 -6.18
N LEU A 45 12.30 3.40 -6.52
CA LEU A 45 12.16 2.92 -7.90
C LEU A 45 11.71 4.03 -8.84
N GLY A 46 10.74 4.86 -8.43
CA GLY A 46 10.26 6.00 -9.21
C GLY A 46 11.36 7.03 -9.47
N THR A 47 12.20 7.32 -8.47
CA THR A 47 13.34 8.24 -8.61
C THR A 47 14.39 7.68 -9.56
N VAL A 48 14.76 6.40 -9.42
CA VAL A 48 15.71 5.72 -10.31
C VAL A 48 15.18 5.68 -11.74
N LEU A 49 13.89 5.41 -11.92
CA LEU A 49 13.23 5.42 -13.23
C LEU A 49 13.23 6.81 -13.85
N ALA A 50 12.94 7.85 -13.06
CA ALA A 50 12.96 9.25 -13.53
C ALA A 50 14.35 9.66 -14.00
N MET A 51 15.42 9.30 -13.28
CA MET A 51 16.80 9.56 -13.70
C MET A 51 17.15 8.87 -15.03
N ASN A 52 16.61 7.68 -15.26
CA ASN A 52 16.85 6.89 -16.46
C ASN A 52 15.77 7.06 -17.54
N LEU A 53 14.86 8.03 -17.39
CA LEU A 53 13.68 8.19 -18.25
C LEU A 53 14.08 8.34 -19.73
N ASN A 54 15.10 9.15 -20.02
CA ASN A 54 15.61 9.35 -21.38
C ASN A 54 16.19 8.07 -22.00
N SER A 55 16.83 7.22 -21.20
CA SER A 55 17.37 5.92 -21.65
C SER A 55 16.27 4.89 -21.88
N VAL A 56 15.20 4.91 -21.07
CA VAL A 56 14.04 4.04 -21.28
C VAL A 56 13.26 4.45 -22.53
N LEU A 57 13.05 5.76 -22.73
CA LEU A 57 12.35 6.32 -23.89
C LEU A 57 13.09 6.07 -25.22
N SER A 58 14.43 6.01 -25.21
CA SER A 58 15.21 5.75 -26.42
C SER A 58 15.08 4.29 -26.89
N VAL A 59 14.91 3.34 -25.96
CA VAL A 59 14.71 1.92 -26.25
C VAL A 59 13.26 1.62 -26.65
N THR A 60 12.28 2.33 -26.08
CA THR A 60 10.84 2.11 -26.37
C THR A 60 10.33 2.82 -27.62
N GLY A 61 11.21 3.47 -28.40
CA GLY A 61 10.85 4.08 -29.68
C GLY A 61 10.20 5.47 -29.56
N GLY A 62 10.48 6.20 -28.48
CA GLY A 62 9.97 7.55 -28.28
C GLY A 62 10.38 8.50 -29.41
N SER A 63 9.46 8.79 -30.33
CA SER A 63 9.64 9.65 -31.50
C SER A 63 10.25 11.03 -31.20
N LEU A 64 10.10 11.54 -29.97
CA LEU A 64 10.69 12.79 -29.49
C LEU A 64 12.23 12.77 -29.40
N ILE A 65 12.84 11.62 -29.12
CA ILE A 65 14.31 11.49 -29.02
C ILE A 65 14.96 11.31 -30.40
N MET A 66 14.27 10.66 -31.35
CA MET A 66 14.67 10.58 -32.76
C MET A 66 14.85 11.97 -33.41
N ALA A 67 14.15 12.99 -32.89
CA ALA A 67 14.27 14.39 -33.31
C ALA A 67 15.34 15.20 -32.53
N GLY A 68 16.14 14.57 -31.67
CA GLY A 68 17.21 15.22 -30.89
C GLY A 68 16.75 15.93 -29.60
N GLY A 69 15.47 15.83 -29.23
CA GLY A 69 14.94 16.42 -28.01
C GLY A 69 15.29 15.60 -26.76
N ARG A 70 15.99 16.20 -25.78
CA ARG A 70 16.12 15.65 -24.43
C ARG A 70 15.01 16.22 -23.56
N LEU A 71 14.29 15.37 -22.83
CA LEU A 71 13.36 15.83 -21.80
C LEU A 71 14.17 16.25 -20.57
N PRO A 72 14.06 17.52 -20.12
CA PRO A 72 14.67 17.94 -18.87
C PRO A 72 13.92 17.26 -17.72
N VAL A 73 14.59 16.34 -17.04
CA VAL A 73 14.06 15.72 -15.81
C VAL A 73 14.51 16.58 -14.64
N VAL A 74 13.55 17.25 -14.01
CA VAL A 74 13.78 18.02 -12.78
C VAL A 74 13.28 17.19 -11.61
N ILE A 75 14.19 16.77 -10.73
CA ILE A 75 13.85 16.00 -9.53
C ILE A 75 13.79 16.98 -8.36
N GLU A 76 12.58 17.25 -7.87
CA GLU A 76 12.37 18.07 -6.67
C GLU A 76 12.10 17.17 -5.45
N PRO A 77 12.97 17.20 -4.42
CA PRO A 77 12.78 16.38 -3.21
C PRO A 77 11.44 16.62 -2.50
N LEU A 78 10.92 17.84 -2.57
CA LEU A 78 9.62 18.19 -1.99
C LEU A 78 8.47 17.44 -2.66
N GLN A 79 8.51 17.30 -4.00
CA GLN A 79 7.50 16.55 -4.73
C GLN A 79 7.54 15.06 -4.38
N ILE A 80 8.74 14.49 -4.25
CA ILE A 80 8.91 13.10 -3.81
C ILE A 80 8.32 12.91 -2.41
N LEU A 81 8.61 13.81 -1.48
CA LEU A 81 8.09 13.75 -0.12
C LEU A 81 6.55 13.82 -0.09
N ILE A 82 5.96 14.72 -0.87
CA ILE A 82 4.49 14.85 -0.99
C ILE A 82 3.87 13.56 -1.52
N VAL A 83 4.47 12.94 -2.56
CA VAL A 83 3.99 11.69 -3.13
C VAL A 83 4.10 10.54 -2.13
N ILE A 84 5.23 10.42 -1.41
CA ILE A 84 5.42 9.41 -0.36
C ILE A 84 4.38 9.58 0.76
N ALA A 85 4.20 10.81 1.25
CA ALA A 85 3.21 11.10 2.29
C ALA A 85 1.78 10.79 1.82
N GLY A 86 1.44 11.17 0.58
CA GLY A 86 0.17 10.86 -0.05
C GLY A 86 -0.07 9.36 -0.20
N ALA A 87 0.94 8.61 -0.62
CA ALA A 87 0.86 7.15 -0.75
C ALA A 87 0.60 6.45 0.60
N ILE A 88 1.30 6.89 1.66
CA ILE A 88 1.09 6.38 3.02
C ILE A 88 -0.34 6.71 3.50
N LEU A 89 -0.80 7.95 3.31
CA LEU A 89 -2.17 8.35 3.68
C LEU A 89 -3.22 7.54 2.94
N LEU A 90 -3.07 7.36 1.62
CA LEU A 90 -3.99 6.56 0.82
C LEU A 90 -3.99 5.08 1.25
N SER A 91 -2.82 4.52 1.56
CA SER A 91 -2.71 3.16 2.08
C SER A 91 -3.42 2.99 3.42
N LEU A 92 -3.25 3.96 4.34
CA LEU A 92 -3.96 3.98 5.62
C LEU A 92 -5.47 4.06 5.41
N LEU A 93 -5.96 4.98 4.58
CA LEU A 93 -7.38 5.13 4.26
C LEU A 93 -7.97 3.86 3.64
N ALA A 94 -7.24 3.25 2.69
CA ALA A 94 -7.65 1.99 2.07
C ALA A 94 -7.69 0.82 3.07
N THR A 95 -6.87 0.86 4.13
CA THR A 95 -6.80 -0.16 5.18
C THR A 95 -7.94 -0.04 6.20
N VAL A 96 -8.51 1.16 6.41
CA VAL A 96 -9.58 1.38 7.40
C VAL A 96 -10.80 0.51 7.12
N PHE A 97 -11.28 0.49 5.87
CA PHE A 97 -12.46 -0.29 5.48
C PHE A 97 -12.32 -1.81 5.75
N PRO A 98 -11.28 -2.50 5.25
CA PRO A 98 -11.09 -3.92 5.52
C PRO A 98 -10.83 -4.21 7.01
N SER A 99 -10.14 -3.32 7.73
CA SER A 99 -9.90 -3.48 9.17
C SER A 99 -11.20 -3.40 9.97
N TYR A 100 -12.09 -2.47 9.63
CA TYR A 100 -13.42 -2.38 10.23
C TYR A 100 -14.26 -3.62 9.93
N ARG A 101 -14.23 -4.09 8.68
CA ARG A 101 -14.92 -5.31 8.29
C ARG A 101 -14.40 -6.53 9.07
N ALA A 102 -13.08 -6.69 9.23
CA ALA A 102 -12.47 -7.74 10.05
C ALA A 102 -12.92 -7.67 11.52
N ALA A 103 -12.94 -6.46 12.09
CA ALA A 103 -13.37 -6.23 13.46
C ALA A 103 -14.86 -6.52 13.70
N SER A 104 -15.70 -6.53 12.65
CA SER A 104 -17.13 -6.83 12.74
C SER A 104 -17.49 -8.32 12.64
N VAL A 105 -16.52 -9.22 12.42
CA VAL A 105 -16.75 -10.67 12.30
C VAL A 105 -17.34 -11.25 13.60
N ARG A 106 -18.44 -12.00 13.48
CA ARG A 106 -19.10 -12.72 14.58
C ARG A 106 -18.42 -14.07 14.81
N PRO A 107 -17.84 -14.34 16.00
CA PRO A 107 -17.09 -15.56 16.25
C PRO A 107 -17.90 -16.84 16.04
N ALA A 108 -19.18 -16.82 16.43
CA ALA A 108 -20.08 -17.97 16.33
C ALA A 108 -20.45 -18.35 14.89
N GLU A 109 -20.48 -17.37 13.97
CA GLU A 109 -20.73 -17.63 12.54
C GLU A 109 -19.43 -18.11 11.86
N ALA A 110 -18.28 -17.54 12.22
CA ALA A 110 -16.99 -17.89 11.61
C ALA A 110 -16.55 -19.33 11.92
N LEU A 111 -16.78 -19.83 13.15
CA LEU A 111 -16.42 -21.19 13.57
C LEU A 111 -17.41 -22.27 13.10
N ARG A 112 -18.55 -21.88 12.52
CA ARG A 112 -19.57 -22.82 12.04
C ARG A 112 -19.28 -23.35 10.63
N TYR A 113 -18.44 -22.66 9.87
CA TYR A 113 -18.12 -22.99 8.48
C TYR A 113 -16.68 -23.52 8.30
N GLU A 114 -15.97 -23.77 9.40
CA GLU A 114 -14.78 -24.65 9.45
C GLU A 114 -15.17 -26.08 9.83
#